data_AF-A0A532TXC8-F1
#
_entry.id   AF-A0A532TXC8-F1
#
_cell.length_a   1.000
_cell.length_b   1.000
_cell.length_c   1.000
_cell.angle_alpha   90.00
_cell.angle_beta   90.00
_cell.angle_gamma   90.00
#
_symmetry.space_group_name_H-M   'P 1'
#
loop_
_entity.id
_entity.type
_entity.pdbx_description
1 polymer ?
#
loop_
_entity_poly.entity_id
_entity_poly.type
_entity_poly.pdbx_seq_one_letter_code
_entity_poly.pdbx_strand_id
1 'polypeptide(L)'
;MKEKNLRIFFILGLSISFVLMLILMIFGNITLNLTAIIFFYAVKFLSGFGLILSIANGFLILLDGASEKLDKRGTNIVITIQIVVPFVFIGYAIYLIISSYFRNTLFSPGGFWLVIDILMYFYGILSLLLTLYLFPLMKDKFYKGIELSKFSTFKNGAKGAARKVKKKFFTLKGDYAKVQKQDQLTVKDLLESWRIKFAINFLLVIAIGSLIFTPLAFLCIFYWLRLYVFFRSERKEYERYVLMIAIAIIGIFALIAPFINLPFYTSIAPFIWTINLFYLFGISFASYILIKKLLSLQGITIQELKMKKKDRQIEKLEGEKEELKKQLESKD
;
A
#
# COMPACT_ATOMS: atom_id res chain seq x y z
N MET A 1 6.97 3.15 33.57
CA MET A 1 6.42 1.93 34.20
C MET A 1 7.55 0.92 34.37
N LYS A 2 7.78 0.35 35.56
CA LYS A 2 8.83 -0.67 35.75
C LYS A 2 8.53 -1.89 34.87
N GLU A 3 9.54 -2.49 34.27
CA GLU A 3 9.43 -3.59 33.28
C GLU A 3 8.56 -4.76 33.79
N LYS A 4 8.62 -5.05 35.10
CA LYS A 4 7.81 -6.09 35.76
C LYS A 4 6.30 -5.80 35.70
N ASN A 5 5.90 -4.53 35.83
CA ASN A 5 4.48 -4.14 35.80
C ASN A 5 3.90 -4.27 34.38
N LEU A 6 4.73 -4.06 33.35
CA LEU A 6 4.31 -4.16 31.95
C LEU A 6 4.04 -5.62 31.54
N ARG A 7 4.79 -6.59 32.10
CA ARG A 7 4.52 -8.02 31.91
C ARG A 7 3.22 -8.48 32.57
N ILE A 8 2.99 -8.04 33.81
CA ILE A 8 1.76 -8.34 34.53
C ILE A 8 0.57 -7.78 33.76
N PHE A 9 0.65 -6.53 33.29
CA PHE A 9 -0.38 -5.91 32.48
C PHE A 9 -0.63 -6.69 31.17
N PHE A 10 0.42 -7.16 30.49
CA PHE A 10 0.29 -7.94 29.27
C PHE A 10 -0.44 -9.27 29.50
N ILE A 11 -0.01 -10.07 30.48
CA ILE A 11 -0.62 -11.38 30.78
C ILE A 11 -2.06 -11.20 31.23
N LEU A 12 -2.28 -10.27 32.17
CA LEU A 12 -3.60 -10.03 32.76
C LEU A 12 -4.57 -9.46 31.72
N GLY A 13 -4.11 -8.55 30.85
CA GLY A 13 -4.91 -8.05 29.73
C GLY A 13 -5.26 -9.14 28.71
N LEU A 14 -4.33 -10.05 28.42
CA LEU A 14 -4.58 -11.19 27.53
C LEU A 14 -5.62 -12.15 28.14
N SER A 15 -5.49 -12.48 29.43
CA SER A 15 -6.48 -13.29 30.15
C SER A 15 -7.87 -12.65 30.17
N ILE A 16 -7.96 -11.36 30.48
CA ILE A 16 -9.24 -10.62 30.46
C ILE A 16 -9.83 -10.63 29.05
N SER A 17 -9.02 -10.37 28.02
CA SER A 17 -9.50 -10.35 26.63
C SER A 17 -10.02 -11.71 26.17
N PHE A 18 -9.43 -12.81 26.64
CA PHE A 18 -9.89 -14.16 26.37
C PHE A 18 -11.24 -14.45 27.03
N VAL A 19 -11.40 -14.08 28.32
CA VAL A 19 -12.68 -14.18 29.02
C VAL A 19 -13.75 -13.34 28.33
N LEU A 20 -13.41 -12.12 27.91
CA LEU A 20 -14.33 -11.25 27.18
C LEU A 20 -14.74 -11.86 25.84
N MET A 21 -13.83 -12.51 25.12
CA MET A 21 -14.14 -13.25 23.89
C MET A 21 -15.18 -14.34 24.14
N LEU A 22 -14.99 -15.16 25.18
CA LEU A 22 -15.93 -16.23 25.54
C LEU A 22 -17.31 -15.68 25.88
N ILE A 23 -17.37 -14.60 26.66
CA ILE A 23 -18.62 -13.90 26.97
C ILE A 23 -19.28 -13.42 25.68
N LEU A 24 -18.55 -12.73 24.79
CA LEU A 24 -19.09 -12.24 23.52
C LEU A 24 -19.61 -13.35 22.61
N MET A 25 -18.95 -14.51 22.60
CA MET A 25 -19.40 -15.69 21.85
C MET A 25 -20.69 -16.28 22.43
N ILE A 26 -20.86 -16.30 23.76
CA ILE A 26 -22.05 -16.83 24.42
C ILE A 26 -23.26 -15.91 24.24
N PHE A 27 -23.08 -14.58 24.34
CA PHE A 27 -24.17 -13.61 24.28
C PHE A 27 -24.50 -13.12 22.86
N GLY A 28 -23.76 -13.57 21.84
CA GLY A 28 -24.16 -13.47 20.43
C GLY A 28 -24.37 -12.04 19.91
N ASN A 29 -23.44 -11.11 20.20
CA ASN A 29 -23.67 -9.70 19.89
C ASN A 29 -23.44 -9.35 18.41
N ILE A 30 -24.54 -9.17 17.66
CA ILE A 30 -24.56 -8.92 16.20
C ILE A 30 -23.82 -7.62 15.82
N THR A 31 -23.75 -6.61 16.69
CA THR A 31 -23.07 -5.33 16.40
C THR A 31 -21.56 -5.48 16.20
N LEU A 32 -20.93 -6.51 16.77
CA LEU A 32 -19.51 -6.80 16.54
C LEU A 32 -19.23 -7.28 15.11
N ASN A 33 -20.21 -7.87 14.43
CA ASN A 33 -20.06 -8.34 13.05
C ASN A 33 -19.81 -7.17 12.08
N LEU A 34 -20.38 -6.00 12.36
CA LEU A 34 -20.13 -4.79 11.55
C LEU A 34 -18.70 -4.27 11.71
N THR A 35 -18.03 -4.49 12.85
CA THR A 35 -16.62 -4.09 13.01
C THR A 35 -15.70 -4.86 12.06
N ALA A 36 -16.07 -6.08 11.66
CA ALA A 36 -15.33 -6.85 10.67
C ALA A 36 -15.24 -6.14 9.31
N ILE A 37 -16.17 -5.23 8.99
CA ILE A 37 -16.07 -4.45 7.76
C ILE A 37 -14.86 -3.51 7.78
N ILE A 38 -14.56 -2.91 8.93
CA ILE A 38 -13.41 -2.02 9.14
C ILE A 38 -12.12 -2.82 8.98
N PHE A 39 -12.12 -4.07 9.45
CA PHE A 39 -11.02 -5.01 9.20
C PHE A 39 -10.78 -5.22 7.70
N PHE A 40 -11.83 -5.55 6.94
CA PHE A 40 -11.70 -5.77 5.51
C PHE A 40 -11.31 -4.50 4.73
N TYR A 41 -11.74 -3.31 5.17
CA TYR A 41 -11.26 -2.04 4.61
C TYR A 41 -9.75 -1.88 4.76
N ALA A 42 -9.23 -2.10 5.97
CA ALA A 42 -7.79 -2.01 6.23
C ALA A 42 -6.99 -3.00 5.40
N VAL A 43 -7.42 -4.27 5.38
CA VAL A 43 -6.76 -5.34 4.64
C VAL A 43 -6.78 -5.05 3.12
N LYS A 44 -7.91 -4.61 2.58
CA LYS A 44 -8.03 -4.32 1.14
C LYS A 44 -7.28 -3.06 0.73
N PHE A 45 -7.28 -2.01 1.53
CA PHE A 45 -6.43 -0.84 1.28
C PHE A 45 -4.95 -1.21 1.21
N LEU A 46 -4.46 -1.94 2.22
CA LEU A 46 -3.07 -2.37 2.28
C LEU A 46 -2.72 -3.36 1.16
N SER A 47 -3.68 -4.19 0.73
CA SER A 47 -3.53 -5.13 -0.40
C SER A 47 -3.34 -4.37 -1.72
N GLY A 48 -4.18 -3.36 -1.98
CA GLY A 48 -4.05 -2.50 -3.17
C GLY A 48 -2.72 -1.73 -3.19
N PHE A 49 -2.29 -1.22 -2.04
CA PHE A 49 -0.96 -0.59 -1.90
C PHE A 49 0.17 -1.60 -2.14
N GLY A 50 0.06 -2.80 -1.57
CA GLY A 50 1.02 -3.89 -1.69
C GLY A 50 1.20 -4.36 -3.13
N LEU A 51 0.12 -4.43 -3.91
CA LEU A 51 0.16 -4.79 -5.33
C LEU A 51 1.05 -3.81 -6.12
N ILE A 52 0.86 -2.50 -5.95
CA ILE A 52 1.70 -1.50 -6.65
C ILE A 52 3.17 -1.60 -6.23
N LEU A 53 3.45 -1.88 -4.96
CA LEU A 53 4.82 -2.11 -4.50
C LEU A 53 5.43 -3.38 -5.12
N SER A 54 4.66 -4.46 -5.24
CA SER A 54 5.09 -5.68 -5.92
C SER A 54 5.41 -5.42 -7.39
N ILE A 55 4.60 -4.61 -8.08
CA ILE A 55 4.86 -4.20 -9.45
C ILE A 55 6.15 -3.38 -9.54
N ALA A 56 6.37 -2.43 -8.62
CA ALA A 56 7.61 -1.67 -8.56
C ALA A 56 8.84 -2.59 -8.36
N ASN A 57 8.71 -3.65 -7.57
CA ASN A 57 9.75 -4.70 -7.45
C ASN A 57 9.91 -5.51 -8.74
N GLY A 58 8.82 -5.85 -9.42
CA GLY A 58 8.85 -6.54 -10.71
C GLY A 58 9.61 -5.75 -11.77
N PHE A 59 9.37 -4.44 -11.86
CA PHE A 59 10.11 -3.55 -12.75
C PHE A 59 11.59 -3.45 -12.39
N LEU A 60 11.95 -3.50 -11.11
CA LEU A 60 13.35 -3.57 -10.69
C LEU A 60 14.03 -4.85 -11.15
N ILE A 61 13.37 -6.00 -11.00
CA ILE A 61 13.91 -7.29 -11.46
C ILE A 61 14.08 -7.28 -12.99
N LEU A 62 13.09 -6.75 -13.71
CA LEU A 62 13.15 -6.61 -15.16
C LEU A 62 14.30 -5.71 -15.59
N LEU A 63 14.46 -4.54 -14.96
CA LEU A 63 15.56 -3.64 -15.25
C LEU A 63 16.91 -4.24 -14.87
N ASP A 64 17.00 -5.04 -13.81
CA ASP A 64 18.23 -5.71 -13.40
C ASP A 64 18.66 -6.75 -14.44
N GLY A 65 17.75 -7.67 -14.80
CA GLY A 65 18.03 -8.74 -15.75
C GLY A 65 18.19 -8.28 -17.20
N ALA A 66 17.55 -7.17 -17.59
CA ALA A 66 17.60 -6.64 -18.94
C ALA A 66 18.52 -5.41 -19.09
N SER A 67 19.18 -4.95 -18.01
CA SER A 67 19.95 -3.69 -18.03
C SER A 67 21.07 -3.65 -19.07
N GLU A 68 21.65 -4.80 -19.43
CA GLU A 68 22.73 -4.89 -20.43
C GLU A 68 22.21 -4.94 -21.87
N LYS A 69 20.93 -5.26 -22.06
CA LYS A 69 20.30 -5.42 -23.38
C LYS A 69 19.36 -4.26 -23.75
N LEU A 70 19.02 -3.41 -22.79
CA LEU A 70 18.08 -2.31 -22.98
C LEU A 70 18.81 -1.05 -23.48
N ASP A 71 18.49 -0.67 -24.71
CA ASP A 71 18.85 0.61 -25.29
C ASP A 71 17.96 1.76 -24.76
N LYS A 72 18.19 2.98 -25.28
CA LYS A 72 17.41 4.16 -24.89
C LYS A 72 15.92 4.00 -25.21
N ARG A 73 15.56 3.38 -26.35
CA ARG A 73 14.17 3.15 -26.75
C ARG A 73 13.50 2.13 -25.84
N GLY A 74 14.15 0.99 -25.58
CA GLY A 74 13.68 -0.02 -24.64
C GLY A 74 13.47 0.52 -23.24
N THR A 75 14.39 1.35 -22.75
CA THR A 75 14.24 2.00 -21.43
C THR A 75 13.02 2.93 -21.38
N ASN A 76 12.76 3.70 -22.44
CA ASN A 76 11.57 4.57 -22.52
C ASN A 76 10.25 3.77 -22.58
N ILE A 77 10.25 2.62 -23.24
CA ILE A 77 9.10 1.70 -23.25
C ILE A 77 8.83 1.19 -21.83
N VAL A 78 9.86 0.76 -21.10
CA VAL A 78 9.71 0.29 -19.71
C VAL A 78 9.15 1.41 -18.81
N ILE A 79 9.63 2.65 -18.96
CA ILE A 79 9.09 3.81 -18.26
C ILE A 79 7.60 4.01 -18.56
N THR A 80 7.23 3.97 -19.85
CA THR A 80 5.85 4.15 -20.29
C THR A 80 4.94 3.06 -19.72
N ILE A 81 5.35 1.79 -19.84
CA ILE A 81 4.62 0.65 -19.28
C ILE A 81 4.43 0.83 -17.78
N GLN A 82 5.46 1.29 -17.07
CA GLN A 82 5.37 1.50 -15.64
C GLN A 82 4.36 2.59 -15.22
N ILE A 83 4.16 3.61 -16.05
CA ILE A 83 3.14 4.63 -15.81
C ILE A 83 1.75 4.09 -16.17
N VAL A 84 1.62 3.33 -17.27
CA VAL A 84 0.35 2.81 -17.79
C VAL A 84 -0.22 1.69 -16.91
N VAL A 85 0.61 0.75 -16.44
CA VAL A 85 0.17 -0.42 -15.67
C VAL A 85 -0.68 -0.04 -14.45
N PRO A 86 -0.29 0.92 -13.60
CA PRO A 86 -1.14 1.41 -12.51
C PRO A 86 -2.54 1.87 -12.95
N PHE A 87 -2.67 2.54 -14.11
CA PHE A 87 -3.98 2.98 -14.62
C PHE A 87 -4.86 1.80 -15.04
N VAL A 88 -4.29 0.73 -15.58
CA VAL A 88 -5.02 -0.50 -15.88
C VAL A 88 -5.59 -1.12 -14.60
N PHE A 89 -4.79 -1.16 -13.52
CA PHE A 89 -5.27 -1.65 -12.22
C PHE A 89 -6.36 -0.76 -11.60
N ILE A 90 -6.28 0.56 -11.78
CA ILE A 90 -7.33 1.50 -11.36
C ILE A 90 -8.63 1.21 -12.13
N GLY A 91 -8.56 1.06 -13.46
CA GLY A 91 -9.71 0.71 -14.29
C GLY A 91 -10.35 -0.61 -13.87
N TYR A 92 -9.53 -1.63 -13.60
CA TYR A 92 -10.00 -2.92 -13.09
C TYR A 92 -10.68 -2.80 -11.71
N ALA A 93 -10.10 -2.02 -10.80
CA ALA A 93 -10.69 -1.80 -9.48
C ALA A 93 -12.05 -1.08 -9.56
N ILE A 94 -12.22 -0.15 -10.50
CA ILE A 94 -13.52 0.50 -10.77
C ILE A 94 -14.54 -0.52 -11.27
N TYR A 95 -14.14 -1.39 -12.22
CA TYR A 95 -14.99 -2.49 -12.68
C TYR A 95 -15.45 -3.40 -11.52
N LEU A 96 -14.55 -3.76 -10.60
CA LEU A 96 -14.90 -4.56 -9.43
C LEU A 96 -15.90 -3.85 -8.50
N ILE A 97 -15.77 -2.54 -8.30
CA ILE A 97 -16.73 -1.77 -7.48
C ILE A 97 -18.12 -1.84 -8.12
N ILE A 98 -18.23 -1.58 -9.43
CA ILE A 98 -19.50 -1.61 -10.14
C ILE A 98 -20.10 -3.02 -10.09
N SER A 99 -19.31 -4.04 -10.41
CA SER A 99 -19.75 -5.44 -10.40
C SER A 99 -20.24 -5.88 -9.02
N SER A 100 -19.50 -5.53 -7.96
CA SER A 100 -19.85 -5.86 -6.58
C SER A 100 -21.06 -5.09 -6.04
N TYR A 101 -21.28 -3.84 -6.49
CA TYR A 101 -22.46 -3.06 -6.13
C TYR A 101 -23.76 -3.69 -6.65
N PHE A 102 -23.76 -4.17 -7.89
CA PHE A 102 -24.95 -4.79 -8.47
C PHE A 102 -25.21 -6.22 -7.98
N ARG A 103 -24.17 -6.94 -7.55
CA ARG A 103 -24.25 -8.39 -7.27
C ARG A 103 -24.11 -8.75 -5.79
N ASN A 104 -23.70 -7.82 -4.93
CA ASN A 104 -23.37 -8.07 -3.51
C ASN A 104 -22.37 -9.22 -3.31
N THR A 105 -21.49 -9.46 -4.29
CA THR A 105 -20.43 -10.47 -4.22
C THR A 105 -19.05 -9.82 -4.26
N LEU A 106 -18.10 -10.45 -3.56
CA LEU A 106 -16.69 -10.01 -3.56
C LEU A 106 -15.96 -10.40 -4.84
N PHE A 107 -16.43 -11.46 -5.50
CA PHE A 107 -15.83 -12.05 -6.69
C PHE A 107 -16.82 -12.09 -7.84
N SER A 108 -16.28 -12.13 -9.06
CA SER A 108 -17.04 -12.38 -10.28
C SER A 108 -17.75 -13.75 -10.22
N PRO A 109 -18.95 -13.89 -10.81
CA PRO A 109 -19.81 -15.07 -10.66
C PRO A 109 -19.26 -16.36 -11.30
N GLY A 110 -18.21 -16.28 -12.13
CA GLY A 110 -17.63 -17.45 -12.78
C GLY A 110 -16.62 -17.12 -13.88
N GLY A 111 -16.02 -18.17 -14.43
CA GLY A 111 -15.09 -18.08 -15.57
C GLY A 111 -13.70 -17.55 -15.21
N PHE A 112 -12.99 -17.07 -16.23
CA PHE A 112 -11.62 -16.56 -16.12
C PHE A 112 -11.47 -15.41 -15.10
N TRP A 113 -12.47 -14.53 -15.03
CA TRP A 113 -12.46 -13.38 -14.11
C TRP A 113 -12.54 -13.78 -12.63
N LEU A 114 -13.29 -14.84 -12.29
CA LEU A 114 -13.31 -15.38 -10.92
C LEU A 114 -11.91 -15.84 -10.50
N VAL A 115 -11.19 -16.53 -11.38
CA VAL A 115 -9.84 -17.02 -11.09
C VAL A 115 -8.88 -15.84 -10.87
N ILE A 116 -8.95 -14.81 -11.72
CA ILE A 116 -8.15 -13.58 -11.56
C ILE A 116 -8.48 -12.91 -10.23
N ASP A 117 -9.76 -12.77 -9.89
CA ASP A 117 -10.20 -12.11 -8.66
C ASP A 117 -9.67 -12.81 -7.41
N ILE A 118 -9.77 -14.15 -7.38
CA ILE A 118 -9.24 -14.97 -6.30
C ILE A 118 -7.73 -14.85 -6.23
N LEU A 119 -7.02 -14.98 -7.36
CA LEU A 119 -5.56 -14.86 -7.39
C LEU A 119 -5.08 -13.50 -6.89
N MET A 120 -5.70 -12.41 -7.36
CA MET A 120 -5.36 -11.07 -6.91
C MET A 120 -5.69 -10.86 -5.43
N TYR A 121 -6.81 -11.41 -4.95
CA TYR A 121 -7.21 -11.35 -3.54
C TYR A 121 -6.20 -12.06 -2.63
N PHE A 122 -5.88 -13.32 -2.95
CA PHE A 122 -4.90 -14.12 -2.21
C PHE A 122 -3.52 -13.48 -2.28
N TYR A 123 -3.06 -13.13 -3.47
CA TYR A 123 -1.76 -12.50 -3.66
C TYR A 123 -1.65 -11.20 -2.87
N GLY A 124 -2.67 -10.35 -2.94
CA GLY A 124 -2.68 -9.07 -2.26
C GLY A 124 -2.62 -9.20 -0.73
N ILE A 125 -3.40 -10.11 -0.15
CA ILE A 125 -3.40 -10.35 1.30
C ILE A 125 -2.14 -11.09 1.76
N LEU A 126 -1.67 -12.08 1.01
CA LEU A 126 -0.47 -12.86 1.36
C LEU A 126 0.80 -12.00 1.22
N SER A 127 0.90 -11.23 0.14
CA SER A 127 1.98 -10.25 -0.06
C SER A 127 1.99 -9.21 1.06
N LEU A 128 0.82 -8.72 1.46
CA LEU A 128 0.67 -7.84 2.62
C LEU A 128 1.15 -8.56 3.90
N LEU A 129 0.62 -9.72 4.26
CA LEU A 129 1.02 -10.47 5.46
C LEU A 129 2.53 -10.64 5.57
N LEU A 130 3.13 -11.15 4.50
CA LEU A 130 4.55 -11.44 4.44
C LEU A 130 5.37 -10.16 4.46
N THR A 131 5.09 -9.22 3.56
CA THR A 131 5.97 -8.07 3.33
C THR A 131 5.69 -6.87 4.24
N LEU A 132 4.48 -6.75 4.77
CA LEU A 132 4.06 -5.66 5.66
C LEU A 132 4.33 -5.98 7.13
N TYR A 133 3.98 -7.20 7.56
CA TYR A 133 4.00 -7.54 8.97
C TYR A 133 5.07 -8.59 9.32
N LEU A 134 5.05 -9.77 8.70
CA LEU A 134 5.93 -10.88 9.10
C LEU A 134 7.42 -10.59 8.83
N PHE A 135 7.81 -10.24 7.60
CA PHE A 135 9.21 -9.91 7.27
C PHE A 135 9.73 -8.70 8.05
N PRO A 136 8.98 -7.58 8.17
CA PRO A 136 9.46 -6.44 8.93
C PRO A 136 9.51 -6.71 10.45
N LEU A 137 8.63 -7.56 11.01
CA LEU A 137 8.73 -8.01 12.40
C LEU A 137 9.97 -8.88 12.63
N MET A 138 10.25 -9.84 11.73
CA MET A 138 11.45 -10.69 11.82
C MET A 138 12.76 -9.90 11.72
N LYS A 139 12.78 -8.82 10.94
CA LYS A 139 13.98 -7.97 10.71
C LYS A 139 14.05 -6.74 11.64
N ASP A 140 13.20 -6.66 12.66
CA ASP A 140 13.05 -5.53 13.58
C ASP A 140 12.91 -4.15 12.88
N LYS A 141 12.30 -4.15 11.70
CA LYS A 141 12.10 -2.93 10.89
C LYS A 141 11.00 -2.01 11.43
N PHE A 142 10.04 -2.53 12.19
CA PHE A 142 8.96 -1.72 12.80
C PHE A 142 9.50 -0.72 13.83
N TYR A 143 10.36 -1.18 14.73
CA TYR A 143 10.94 -0.36 15.79
C TYR A 143 11.95 0.65 15.24
N LYS A 144 12.82 0.16 14.36
CA LYS A 144 13.71 0.99 13.55
C LYS A 144 12.92 2.02 12.74
N GLY A 145 11.73 1.71 12.24
CA GLY A 145 10.89 2.65 11.50
C GLY A 145 10.42 3.85 12.33
N ILE A 146 10.25 3.68 13.64
CA ILE A 146 9.82 4.72 14.58
C ILE A 146 11.02 5.47 15.18
N GLU A 147 12.04 4.75 15.68
CA GLU A 147 13.28 5.36 16.21
C GLU A 147 14.11 6.06 15.12
N LEU A 148 14.19 5.48 13.91
CA LEU A 148 14.93 6.08 12.80
C LEU A 148 14.16 7.20 12.09
N SER A 149 13.01 7.70 12.56
CA SER A 149 12.43 8.90 11.94
C SER A 149 13.41 10.08 11.96
N LYS A 150 14.39 10.11 12.89
CA LYS A 150 15.45 11.14 12.93
C LYS A 150 16.72 10.74 12.17
N PHE A 151 17.20 9.50 12.27
CA PHE A 151 18.44 9.03 11.59
C PHE A 151 18.23 8.49 10.17
N SER A 152 17.02 8.07 9.81
CA SER A 152 16.70 7.61 8.45
C SER A 152 16.73 8.76 7.44
N THR A 153 16.46 9.99 7.84
CA THR A 153 16.59 11.17 6.97
C THR A 153 18.04 11.35 6.53
N PHE A 154 19.00 11.12 7.43
CA PHE A 154 20.43 11.15 7.11
C PHE A 154 20.87 9.95 6.27
N LYS A 155 20.46 8.72 6.63
CA LYS A 155 20.79 7.50 5.84
C LYS A 155 20.15 7.51 4.45
N ASN A 156 18.91 7.94 4.34
CA ASN A 156 18.19 8.08 3.07
C ASN A 156 18.71 9.30 2.28
N GLY A 157 19.15 10.36 2.96
CA GLY A 157 19.87 11.49 2.36
C GLY A 157 21.20 11.05 1.76
N ALA A 158 22.01 10.29 2.50
CA ALA A 158 23.28 9.74 2.05
C ALA A 158 23.11 8.73 0.91
N LYS A 159 22.13 7.82 1.01
CA LYS A 159 21.74 6.93 -0.09
C LYS A 159 21.28 7.72 -1.32
N GLY A 160 20.48 8.76 -1.11
CA GLY A 160 20.00 9.64 -2.18
C GLY A 160 21.14 10.39 -2.87
N ALA A 161 22.11 10.90 -2.11
CA ALA A 161 23.32 11.53 -2.63
C ALA A 161 24.18 10.53 -3.41
N ALA A 162 24.45 9.34 -2.85
CA ALA A 162 25.19 8.28 -3.54
C ALA A 162 24.49 7.84 -4.84
N ARG A 163 23.16 7.73 -4.83
CA ARG A 163 22.38 7.43 -6.05
C ARG A 163 22.43 8.55 -7.07
N LYS A 164 22.41 9.83 -6.66
CA LYS A 164 22.59 10.97 -7.58
C LYS A 164 23.97 10.94 -8.25
N VAL A 165 25.02 10.62 -7.50
CA VAL A 165 26.38 10.47 -8.05
C VAL A 165 26.44 9.30 -9.04
N LYS A 166 25.92 8.12 -8.66
CA LYS A 166 25.83 6.96 -9.55
C LYS A 166 25.01 7.26 -10.81
N LYS A 167 23.90 7.99 -10.66
CA LYS A 167 23.05 8.42 -11.77
C LYS A 167 23.85 9.28 -12.74
N LYS A 168 24.53 10.33 -12.27
CA LYS A 168 25.40 11.18 -13.10
C LYS A 168 26.46 10.35 -13.83
N PHE A 169 27.11 9.42 -13.13
CA PHE A 169 28.10 8.53 -13.73
C PHE A 169 27.52 7.65 -14.85
N PHE A 170 26.36 7.01 -14.63
CA PHE A 170 25.71 6.18 -15.65
C PHE A 170 25.13 7.01 -16.80
N THR A 171 24.64 8.21 -16.54
CA THR A 171 24.20 9.14 -17.59
C THR A 171 25.36 9.55 -18.49
N LEU A 172 26.54 9.84 -17.90
CA LEU A 172 27.75 10.14 -18.67
C LEU A 172 28.24 8.95 -19.52
N LYS A 173 28.03 7.72 -19.03
CA LYS A 173 28.32 6.49 -19.79
C LYS A 173 27.25 6.12 -20.82
N GLY A 174 26.10 6.80 -20.86
CA GLY A 174 24.98 6.44 -21.72
C GLY A 174 24.19 5.20 -21.27
N ASP A 175 24.38 4.72 -20.04
CA ASP A 175 23.72 3.54 -19.47
C ASP A 175 22.29 3.86 -18.97
N TYR A 176 21.36 4.14 -19.88
CA TYR A 176 19.99 4.59 -19.56
C TYR A 176 19.22 3.60 -18.67
N ALA A 177 19.39 2.29 -18.86
CA ALA A 177 18.73 1.28 -18.02
C ALA A 177 19.23 1.31 -16.56
N LYS A 178 20.54 1.54 -16.34
CA LYS A 178 21.11 1.65 -14.99
C LYS A 178 20.69 2.94 -14.30
N VAL A 179 20.52 4.02 -15.06
CA VAL A 179 19.91 5.28 -14.59
C VAL A 179 18.48 5.02 -14.09
N GLN A 180 17.66 4.37 -14.92
CA GLN A 180 16.28 4.04 -14.58
C GLN A 180 16.18 3.10 -13.37
N LYS A 181 17.09 2.13 -13.24
CA LYS A 181 17.21 1.27 -12.06
C LYS A 181 17.43 2.07 -10.77
N GLN A 182 18.30 3.09 -10.77
CA GLN A 182 18.52 3.92 -9.59
C GLN A 182 17.28 4.74 -9.21
N ASP A 183 16.53 5.21 -10.21
CA ASP A 183 15.27 5.91 -9.99
C ASP A 183 14.23 4.96 -9.38
N GLN A 184 14.12 3.73 -9.89
CA GLN A 184 13.25 2.71 -9.33
C GLN A 184 13.58 2.33 -7.89
N LEU A 185 14.86 2.17 -7.57
CA LEU A 185 15.30 1.87 -6.20
C LEU A 185 14.88 2.99 -5.23
N THR A 186 14.88 4.23 -5.70
CA THR A 186 14.45 5.39 -4.91
C THR A 186 12.93 5.42 -4.71
N VAL A 187 12.16 5.06 -5.73
CA VAL A 187 10.70 4.93 -5.65
C VAL A 187 10.32 3.77 -4.71
N LYS A 188 10.97 2.62 -4.85
CA LYS A 188 10.78 1.46 -3.97
C LYS A 188 11.02 1.82 -2.51
N ASP A 189 12.14 2.46 -2.19
CA ASP A 189 12.45 2.84 -0.80
C ASP A 189 11.39 3.80 -0.22
N LEU A 190 10.89 4.72 -1.05
CA LEU A 190 9.81 5.63 -0.65
C LEU A 190 8.50 4.88 -0.38
N LEU A 191 8.10 3.98 -1.28
CA LEU A 191 6.91 3.15 -1.11
C LEU A 191 7.06 2.20 0.09
N GLU A 192 8.25 1.65 0.32
CA GLU A 192 8.54 0.80 1.49
C GLU A 192 8.42 1.59 2.80
N SER A 193 8.85 2.86 2.81
CA SER A 193 8.68 3.75 3.97
C SER A 193 7.21 4.07 4.24
N TRP A 194 6.45 4.44 3.21
CA TRP A 194 5.00 4.66 3.34
C TRP A 194 4.27 3.41 3.79
N ARG A 195 4.64 2.25 3.23
CA ARG A 195 4.14 0.95 3.63
C ARG A 195 4.32 0.71 5.13
N ILE A 196 5.52 0.93 5.67
CA ILE A 196 5.79 0.74 7.11
C ILE A 196 4.94 1.68 7.96
N LYS A 197 4.81 2.96 7.55
CA LYS A 197 3.94 3.92 8.24
C LYS A 197 2.48 3.46 8.25
N PHE A 198 1.97 2.95 7.12
CA PHE A 198 0.62 2.39 7.07
C PHE A 198 0.50 1.16 7.95
N ALA A 199 1.43 0.20 7.89
CA ALA A 199 1.40 -0.99 8.74
C ALA A 199 1.24 -0.66 10.23
N ILE A 200 1.99 0.34 10.70
CA ILE A 200 1.96 0.77 12.10
C ILE A 200 0.60 1.41 12.44
N ASN A 201 0.12 2.35 11.62
CA ASN A 201 -1.13 3.06 11.89
C ASN A 201 -2.37 2.16 11.74
N PHE A 202 -2.35 1.27 10.75
CA PHE A 202 -3.42 0.31 10.52
C PHE A 202 -3.44 -0.83 11.53
N LEU A 203 -2.41 -1.00 12.38
CA LEU A 203 -2.44 -1.99 13.46
C LEU A 203 -3.63 -1.75 14.41
N LEU A 204 -3.94 -0.48 14.69
CA LEU A 204 -5.08 -0.09 15.52
C LEU A 204 -6.41 -0.30 14.78
N VAL A 205 -6.47 0.03 13.49
CA VAL A 205 -7.65 -0.20 12.64
C VAL A 205 -7.96 -1.70 12.53
N ILE A 206 -6.92 -2.53 12.36
CA ILE A 206 -7.02 -3.99 12.38
C ILE A 206 -7.51 -4.47 13.74
N ALA A 207 -7.02 -3.90 14.84
CA ALA A 207 -7.46 -4.26 16.18
C ALA A 207 -8.96 -3.98 16.41
N ILE A 208 -9.44 -2.81 15.95
CA ILE A 208 -10.88 -2.47 16.01
C ILE A 208 -11.68 -3.47 15.19
N GLY A 209 -11.21 -3.80 13.99
CA GLY A 209 -11.93 -4.73 13.14
C GLY A 209 -11.81 -6.20 13.57
N SER A 210 -10.83 -6.54 14.42
CA SER A 210 -10.64 -7.86 15.01
C SER A 210 -11.20 -7.96 16.42
N LEU A 211 -12.11 -7.07 16.85
CA LEU A 211 -12.74 -7.13 18.17
C LEU A 211 -13.51 -8.42 18.44
N ILE A 212 -14.00 -9.09 17.37
CA ILE A 212 -14.57 -10.44 17.44
C ILE A 212 -13.54 -11.44 17.99
N PHE A 213 -12.26 -11.21 17.70
CA PHE A 213 -11.12 -11.92 18.23
C PHE A 213 -10.40 -11.07 19.28
N THR A 214 -11.05 -10.84 20.41
CA THR A 214 -10.56 -9.91 21.43
C THR A 214 -9.10 -10.09 21.87
N PRO A 215 -8.56 -11.32 22.03
CA PRO A 215 -7.14 -11.52 22.32
C PRO A 215 -6.22 -11.00 21.23
N LEU A 216 -6.61 -11.18 19.97
CA LEU A 216 -5.87 -10.67 18.82
C LEU A 216 -5.94 -9.13 18.77
N ALA A 217 -7.11 -8.55 19.02
CA ALA A 217 -7.28 -7.09 19.12
C ALA A 217 -6.42 -6.49 20.24
N PHE A 218 -6.40 -7.12 21.42
CA PHE A 218 -5.56 -6.70 22.54
C PHE A 218 -4.07 -6.70 22.17
N LEU A 219 -3.57 -7.77 21.53
CA LEU A 219 -2.18 -7.84 21.10
C LEU A 219 -1.80 -6.72 20.13
N CYS A 220 -2.68 -6.41 19.18
CA CYS A 220 -2.49 -5.29 18.25
C CYS A 220 -2.48 -3.94 18.97
N ILE A 221 -3.43 -3.67 19.88
CA ILE A 221 -3.49 -2.42 20.66
C ILE A 221 -2.26 -2.28 21.55
N PHE A 222 -1.91 -3.34 22.28
CA PHE A 222 -0.77 -3.34 23.18
C PHE A 222 0.53 -3.06 22.44
N TYR A 223 0.73 -3.69 21.28
CA TYR A 223 1.92 -3.44 20.48
C TYR A 223 1.93 -2.05 19.85
N TRP A 224 0.77 -1.52 19.44
CA TRP A 224 0.64 -0.14 18.99
C TRP A 224 1.03 0.86 20.09
N LEU A 225 0.49 0.67 21.30
CA LEU A 225 0.86 1.47 22.48
C LEU A 225 2.34 1.33 22.80
N ARG A 226 2.90 0.13 22.67
CA ARG A 226 4.33 -0.08 22.90
C ARG A 226 5.20 0.70 21.91
N LEU A 227 4.79 0.72 20.65
CA LEU A 227 5.48 1.44 19.58
C LEU A 227 5.42 2.97 19.73
N TYR A 228 4.29 3.54 20.14
CA TYR A 228 4.11 5.00 20.22
C TYR A 228 4.34 5.58 21.62
N VAL A 229 3.86 4.92 22.67
CA VAL A 229 3.84 5.44 24.05
C VAL A 229 5.03 4.91 24.85
N PHE A 230 5.37 3.64 24.69
CA PHE A 230 6.43 2.98 25.49
C PHE A 230 7.73 2.70 24.70
N PHE A 231 8.07 3.56 23.73
CA PHE A 231 9.23 3.39 22.84
C PHE A 231 10.61 3.33 23.54
N ARG A 232 10.70 3.59 24.85
CA ARG A 232 11.95 3.50 25.62
C ARG A 232 12.13 2.18 26.39
N SER A 233 11.14 1.30 26.37
CA SER A 233 11.20 0.03 27.11
C SER A 233 11.86 -1.06 26.27
N GLU A 234 12.86 -1.76 26.83
CA GLU A 234 13.51 -2.90 26.18
C GLU A 234 12.50 -3.99 25.79
N ARG A 235 12.49 -4.32 24.51
CA ARG A 235 11.57 -5.30 23.95
C ARG A 235 12.04 -6.71 24.26
N LYS A 236 11.10 -7.56 24.64
CA LYS A 236 11.33 -9.00 24.77
C LYS A 236 10.97 -9.74 23.50
N GLU A 237 11.77 -10.72 23.15
CA GLU A 237 11.58 -11.49 21.91
C GLU A 237 10.23 -12.23 21.89
N TYR A 238 9.70 -12.68 23.02
CA TYR A 238 8.41 -13.37 23.05
C TYR A 238 7.25 -12.49 22.54
N GLU A 239 7.24 -11.18 22.81
CA GLU A 239 6.18 -10.30 22.32
C GLU A 239 6.22 -10.15 20.80
N ARG A 240 7.41 -10.30 20.20
CA ARG A 240 7.57 -10.39 18.74
C ARG A 240 6.89 -11.62 18.19
N TYR A 241 7.21 -12.78 18.75
CA TYR A 241 6.68 -14.04 18.26
C TYR A 241 5.17 -14.10 18.44
N VAL A 242 4.65 -13.66 19.60
CA VAL A 242 3.22 -13.62 19.87
C VAL A 242 2.49 -12.70 18.88
N LEU A 243 3.03 -11.50 18.59
CA LEU A 243 2.43 -10.63 17.57
C LEU A 243 2.51 -11.23 16.16
N MET A 244 3.63 -11.85 15.80
CA MET A 244 3.77 -12.50 14.49
C MET A 244 2.73 -13.60 14.30
N ILE A 245 2.54 -14.45 15.31
CA ILE A 245 1.53 -15.51 15.31
C ILE A 245 0.14 -14.88 15.21
N ALA A 246 -0.15 -13.83 15.99
CA ALA A 246 -1.41 -13.12 15.94
C ALA A 246 -1.73 -12.59 14.54
N ILE A 247 -0.77 -11.92 13.90
CA ILE A 247 -0.95 -11.38 12.55
C ILE A 247 -1.08 -12.51 11.52
N ALA A 248 -0.33 -13.59 11.66
CA ALA A 248 -0.48 -14.77 10.79
C ALA A 248 -1.90 -15.35 10.88
N ILE A 249 -2.44 -15.50 12.09
CA ILE A 249 -3.81 -15.99 12.31
C ILE A 249 -4.84 -15.03 11.68
N ILE A 250 -4.72 -13.73 11.96
CA ILE A 250 -5.58 -12.68 11.37
C ILE A 250 -5.53 -12.74 9.84
N GLY A 251 -4.34 -12.97 9.29
CA GLY A 251 -4.11 -13.08 7.87
C GLY A 251 -4.75 -14.29 7.21
N ILE A 252 -4.57 -15.47 7.82
CA ILE A 252 -5.21 -16.72 7.40
C ILE A 252 -6.73 -16.55 7.47
N PHE A 253 -7.24 -15.94 8.54
CA PHE A 253 -8.65 -15.64 8.67
C PHE A 253 -9.15 -14.72 7.54
N ALA A 254 -8.44 -13.65 7.20
CA ALA A 254 -8.80 -12.77 6.09
C ALA A 254 -8.85 -13.49 4.73
N LEU A 255 -7.95 -14.47 4.51
CA LEU A 255 -7.92 -15.26 3.29
C LEU A 255 -9.10 -16.22 3.19
N ILE A 256 -9.46 -16.87 4.28
CA ILE A 256 -10.44 -17.96 4.29
C ILE A 256 -11.88 -17.43 4.50
N ALA A 257 -12.05 -16.35 5.26
CA ALA A 257 -13.36 -15.82 5.65
C ALA A 257 -14.36 -15.62 4.48
N PRO A 258 -13.97 -15.13 3.28
CA PRO A 258 -14.88 -15.00 2.15
C PRO A 258 -15.41 -16.32 1.57
N PHE A 259 -14.76 -17.45 1.88
CA PHE A 259 -15.10 -18.77 1.36
C PHE A 259 -15.88 -19.62 2.36
N ILE A 260 -15.98 -19.18 3.62
CA ILE A 260 -16.78 -19.83 4.64
C ILE A 260 -18.07 -19.03 4.81
N ASN A 261 -19.20 -19.72 4.92
CA ASN A 261 -20.51 -19.11 5.18
C ASN A 261 -20.63 -18.68 6.65
N LEU A 262 -19.84 -17.67 7.05
CA LEU A 262 -19.82 -17.14 8.40
C LEU A 262 -20.94 -16.09 8.56
N PRO A 263 -21.68 -16.06 9.69
CA PRO A 263 -22.79 -15.13 9.92
C PRO A 263 -22.42 -13.64 9.81
N PHE A 264 -21.17 -13.28 10.09
CA PHE A 264 -20.72 -11.90 9.88
C PHE A 264 -20.54 -11.58 8.39
N TYR A 265 -20.17 -12.56 7.56
CA TYR A 265 -19.91 -12.34 6.13
C TYR A 265 -21.21 -12.07 5.37
N THR A 266 -22.28 -12.79 5.71
CA THR A 266 -23.64 -12.50 5.21
C THR A 266 -24.13 -11.13 5.66
N SER A 267 -23.80 -10.71 6.88
CA SER A 267 -24.17 -9.40 7.43
C SER A 267 -23.46 -8.23 6.73
N ILE A 268 -22.22 -8.42 6.26
CA ILE A 268 -21.45 -7.37 5.54
C ILE A 268 -21.67 -7.40 4.02
N ALA A 269 -22.35 -8.41 3.48
CA ALA A 269 -22.53 -8.60 2.04
C ALA A 269 -23.04 -7.36 1.28
N PRO A 270 -24.04 -6.60 1.79
CA PRO A 270 -24.52 -5.38 1.14
C PRO A 270 -23.47 -4.26 1.03
N PHE A 271 -22.43 -4.32 1.86
CA PHE A 271 -21.39 -3.32 1.92
C PHE A 271 -20.09 -3.78 1.22
N ILE A 272 -20.07 -4.94 0.56
CA ILE A 272 -18.85 -5.45 -0.10
C ILE A 272 -18.27 -4.46 -1.12
N TRP A 273 -19.10 -3.69 -1.82
CA TRP A 273 -18.63 -2.68 -2.77
C TRP A 273 -17.74 -1.61 -2.10
N THR A 274 -18.02 -1.25 -0.85
CA THR A 274 -17.20 -0.32 -0.07
C THR A 274 -15.83 -0.91 0.25
N ILE A 275 -15.72 -2.23 0.42
CA ILE A 275 -14.45 -2.94 0.61
C ILE A 275 -13.57 -2.80 -0.64
N ASN A 276 -14.17 -2.92 -1.83
CA ASN A 276 -13.47 -2.72 -3.11
C ASN A 276 -13.12 -1.24 -3.36
N LEU A 277 -13.85 -0.30 -2.77
CA LEU A 277 -13.52 1.12 -2.79
C LEU A 277 -12.22 1.41 -2.02
N PHE A 278 -12.02 0.79 -0.85
CA PHE A 278 -10.74 0.87 -0.13
C PHE A 278 -9.58 0.25 -0.89
N TYR A 279 -9.82 -0.83 -1.63
CA TYR A 279 -8.83 -1.41 -2.54
C TYR A 279 -8.41 -0.41 -3.63
N LEU A 280 -9.36 0.26 -4.27
CA LEU A 280 -9.11 1.33 -5.23
C LEU A 280 -8.31 2.49 -4.61
N PHE A 281 -8.64 2.91 -3.38
CA PHE A 281 -7.87 3.92 -2.67
C PHE A 281 -6.42 3.50 -2.41
N GLY A 282 -6.20 2.24 -2.02
CA GLY A 282 -4.85 1.68 -1.84
C GLY A 282 -4.02 1.74 -3.13
N ILE A 283 -4.59 1.28 -4.25
CA ILE A 283 -3.98 1.34 -5.57
C ILE A 283 -3.71 2.80 -5.97
N SER A 284 -4.72 3.66 -5.89
CA SER A 284 -4.62 5.04 -6.35
C SER A 284 -3.59 5.84 -5.58
N PHE A 285 -3.54 5.67 -4.25
CA PHE A 285 -2.57 6.34 -3.40
C PHE A 285 -1.13 5.88 -3.69
N ALA A 286 -0.91 4.57 -3.81
CA ALA A 286 0.40 4.02 -4.15
C ALA A 286 0.86 4.45 -5.56
N SER A 287 -0.07 4.43 -6.51
CA SER A 287 0.16 4.86 -7.90
C SER A 287 0.52 6.35 -7.98
N TYR A 288 -0.19 7.20 -7.23
CA TYR A 288 0.13 8.61 -7.12
C TYR A 288 1.55 8.84 -6.60
N ILE A 289 1.95 8.15 -5.52
CA ILE A 289 3.32 8.25 -4.98
C ILE A 289 4.35 7.79 -6.01
N LEU A 290 4.11 6.66 -6.67
CA LEU A 290 5.00 6.07 -7.66
C LEU A 290 5.19 7.03 -8.85
N ILE A 291 4.10 7.47 -9.48
CA ILE A 291 4.11 8.33 -10.68
C ILE A 291 4.72 9.69 -10.35
N LYS A 292 4.27 10.33 -9.25
CA LYS A 292 4.82 11.63 -8.82
C LYS A 292 6.32 11.55 -8.61
N LYS A 293 6.80 10.48 -7.95
CA LYS A 293 8.21 10.34 -7.66
C LYS A 293 9.01 10.04 -8.93
N LEU A 294 8.53 9.18 -9.82
CA LEU A 294 9.17 8.89 -11.11
C LEU A 294 9.31 10.14 -11.97
N LEU A 295 8.23 10.90 -12.15
CA LEU A 295 8.25 12.14 -12.93
C LEU A 295 9.25 13.14 -12.35
N SER A 296 9.25 13.31 -11.02
CA SER A 296 10.22 14.20 -10.36
C SER A 296 11.69 13.78 -10.57
N LEU A 297 11.96 12.48 -10.65
CA LEU A 297 13.31 11.94 -10.84
C LEU A 297 13.77 12.06 -12.30
N GLN A 298 12.83 12.08 -13.25
CA GLN A 298 13.07 12.32 -14.66
C GLN A 298 13.22 13.81 -15.00
N GLY A 299 13.17 14.70 -13.99
CA GLY A 299 13.25 16.14 -14.20
C GLY A 299 11.96 16.76 -14.77
N ILE A 300 10.84 16.03 -14.71
CA ILE A 300 9.52 16.55 -15.06
C ILE A 300 8.87 17.02 -13.77
N THR A 301 9.00 18.31 -13.47
CA THR A 301 8.38 18.89 -12.29
C THR A 301 6.88 19.11 -12.57
N ILE A 302 5.98 18.83 -11.62
CA ILE A 302 4.52 19.06 -11.79
C ILE A 302 4.24 20.53 -12.19
N GLN A 303 5.08 21.45 -11.75
CA GLN A 303 5.06 22.86 -12.15
C GLN A 303 5.40 23.05 -13.63
N GLU A 304 6.41 22.38 -14.17
CA GLU A 304 6.75 22.45 -15.61
C GLU A 304 5.67 21.83 -16.50
N LEU A 305 5.00 20.76 -16.05
CA LEU A 305 3.82 20.22 -16.76
C LEU A 305 2.64 21.19 -16.76
N LYS A 306 2.40 21.88 -15.62
CA LYS A 306 1.38 22.94 -15.55
C LYS A 306 1.75 24.15 -16.42
N MET A 307 3.02 24.55 -16.45
CA MET A 307 3.53 25.62 -17.29
C MET A 307 3.40 25.25 -18.77
N LYS A 308 3.88 24.08 -19.21
CA LYS A 308 3.69 23.60 -20.59
C LYS A 308 2.23 23.51 -21.04
N LYS A 309 1.32 23.15 -20.12
CA LYS A 309 -0.12 23.11 -20.43
C LYS A 309 -0.70 24.52 -20.59
N LYS A 310 -0.22 25.49 -19.79
CA LYS A 310 -0.54 26.92 -19.95
C LYS A 310 0.07 27.49 -21.23
N ASP A 311 1.33 27.19 -21.52
CA ASP A 311 2.03 27.67 -22.72
C ASP A 311 1.32 27.17 -23.98
N ARG A 312 0.93 25.88 -24.03
CA ARG A 312 0.10 25.35 -25.14
C ARG A 312 -1.29 25.96 -25.24
N GLN A 313 -1.87 26.41 -24.12
CA GLN A 313 -3.13 27.15 -24.15
C GLN A 313 -2.93 28.57 -24.66
N ILE A 314 -1.83 29.23 -24.30
CA ILE A 314 -1.45 30.55 -24.80
C ILE A 314 -1.17 30.48 -26.30
N GLU A 315 -0.41 29.50 -26.78
CA GLU A 315 -0.12 29.27 -28.22
C GLU A 315 -1.42 29.07 -29.03
N LYS A 316 -2.38 28.32 -28.49
CA LYS A 316 -3.70 28.16 -29.12
C LYS A 316 -4.49 29.46 -29.19
N LEU A 317 -4.50 30.22 -28.10
CA LEU A 317 -5.20 31.51 -28.04
C LEU A 317 -4.55 32.58 -28.92
N GLU A 318 -3.22 32.55 -29.08
CA GLU A 318 -2.49 33.42 -30.00
C GLU A 318 -2.77 33.05 -31.46
N GLY A 319 -2.80 31.75 -31.79
CA GLY A 319 -3.21 31.28 -33.12
C GLY A 319 -4.66 31.67 -33.48
N GLU A 320 -5.61 31.48 -32.56
CA GLU A 320 -7.00 31.93 -32.76
C GLU A 320 -7.11 33.45 -32.94
N LYS A 321 -6.29 34.23 -32.22
CA LYS A 321 -6.24 35.69 -32.34
C LYS A 321 -5.67 36.15 -33.70
N GLU A 322 -4.66 35.46 -34.22
CA GLU A 322 -4.11 35.73 -35.54
C GLU A 322 -5.09 35.37 -36.66
N GLU A 323 -5.80 34.25 -36.54
CA GLU A 323 -6.86 33.87 -37.49
C GLU A 323 -8.01 34.88 -37.50
N LEU A 324 -8.46 35.32 -36.31
CA LEU A 324 -9.50 36.36 -36.18
C LEU A 324 -9.06 37.71 -36.77
N LYS A 325 -7.80 38.10 -36.59
CA LYS A 325 -7.25 39.32 -37.22
C LYS A 325 -7.23 39.23 -38.74
N LYS A 326 -6.79 38.10 -39.30
CA LYS A 326 -6.81 37.89 -40.76
C LYS A 326 -8.24 37.90 -41.31
N GLN A 327 -9.21 37.37 -40.58
CA GLN A 327 -10.62 37.42 -40.98
C GLN A 327 -11.20 38.85 -40.95
N LEU A 328 -10.76 39.70 -40.03
CA LEU A 328 -11.13 41.11 -39.97
C LEU A 328 -10.48 41.90 -41.12
N GLU A 329 -9.20 41.70 -41.39
CA GLU A 329 -8.48 42.35 -42.50
C GLU A 329 -8.96 41.90 -43.90
N SER A 330 -9.58 40.71 -44.01
CA SER A 330 -10.18 40.23 -45.26
C SER A 330 -11.63 40.69 -45.49
N LYS A 331 -12.22 41.41 -44.53
CA LYS A 331 -13.61 41.90 -44.58
C LYS A 331 -13.73 43.40 -44.87
N ASP A 332 -12.61 44.12 -44.84
CA ASP A 332 -12.45 45.46 -45.40
C ASP A 332 -11.89 45.36 -46.82
#